data_AF-A0AA97PM16-F1
#
_entry.id   AF-A0AA97PM16-F1
#
_cell.length_a   1.000
_cell.length_b   1.000
_cell.length_c   1.000
_cell.angle_alpha   90.00
_cell.angle_beta   90.00
_cell.angle_gamma   90.00
#
_symmetry.space_group_name_H-M   'P 1'
#
loop_
_entity.id
_entity.type
_entity.pdbx_description
1 polymer ?
#
loop_
_entity_poly.entity_id
_entity_poly.type
_entity_poly.pdbx_seq_one_letter_code
_entity_poly.pdbx_strand_id
1 'polypeptide(L)'
;MSFDQLSSLEAQQRRGDNSRGLSTEISHLGTRRDTARVRERVHDLLEESRETFRQLGEAVKKLQSWEDVTPTQKYTQQKASREVQASLQEFQSLQRKALEKQRASVSAAKAVTDEEGGIRSAGEDGQYLEQQQQQEVLRLAPQDEVDFQEALIIEREEEIRNIEQGVNDLNVLFSQVAQIVSEQGEQLDTIVDNVENVRTDTRGADYELRSAARYQKNARSKACCLLLILSVILTIVLLAIFLG
;
A
#
# COMPACT_ATOMS: atom_id res chain seq x y z
N MET A 1 -20.28 0.47 -12.70
CA MET A 1 -19.01 0.34 -11.97
C MET A 1 -18.41 -0.99 -12.39
N SER A 2 -17.30 -0.98 -13.11
CA SER A 2 -16.72 -2.22 -13.66
C SER A 2 -16.03 -3.03 -12.56
N PHE A 3 -16.01 -4.35 -12.75
CA PHE A 3 -15.34 -5.34 -11.91
C PHE A 3 -13.85 -5.00 -11.66
N ASP A 4 -13.19 -4.38 -12.64
CA ASP A 4 -11.81 -3.89 -12.53
C ASP A 4 -11.64 -2.82 -11.45
N GLN A 5 -12.60 -1.91 -11.28
CA GLN A 5 -12.51 -0.88 -10.24
C GLN A 5 -12.60 -1.47 -8.82
N LEU A 6 -13.43 -2.50 -8.62
CA LEU A 6 -13.53 -3.21 -7.34
C LEU A 6 -12.24 -3.96 -7.02
N SER A 7 -11.65 -4.66 -8.00
CA SER A 7 -10.38 -5.36 -7.81
C SER A 7 -9.22 -4.42 -7.47
N SER A 8 -9.16 -3.23 -8.10
CA SER A 8 -8.14 -2.22 -7.80
C SER A 8 -8.31 -1.61 -6.40
N LEU A 9 -9.55 -1.44 -5.94
CA LEU A 9 -9.88 -0.93 -4.61
C LEU A 9 -9.56 -1.95 -3.52
N GLU A 10 -9.89 -3.23 -3.75
CA GLU A 10 -9.54 -4.33 -2.84
C GLU A 10 -8.02 -4.53 -2.75
N ALA A 11 -7.30 -4.42 -3.86
CA ALA A 11 -5.84 -4.46 -3.85
C ALA A 11 -5.23 -3.28 -3.08
N GLN A 12 -5.78 -2.07 -3.27
CA GLN A 12 -5.33 -0.87 -2.56
C GLN A 12 -5.67 -0.92 -1.06
N GLN A 13 -6.82 -1.49 -0.71
CA GLN A 13 -7.28 -1.69 0.67
C GLN A 13 -6.44 -2.76 1.38
N ARG A 14 -6.21 -3.94 0.77
CA ARG A 14 -5.30 -4.96 1.31
C ARG A 14 -3.89 -4.42 1.53
N ARG A 15 -3.39 -3.58 0.63
CA ARG A 15 -2.05 -2.95 0.78
C ARG A 15 -1.98 -2.01 1.99
N GLY A 16 -3.01 -1.18 2.19
CA GLY A 16 -3.12 -0.28 3.34
C GLY A 16 -3.31 -1.04 4.66
N ASP A 17 -4.08 -2.12 4.64
CA ASP A 17 -4.34 -2.97 5.80
C ASP A 17 -3.11 -3.80 6.19
N ASN A 18 -2.34 -4.32 5.22
CA ASN A 18 -1.08 -5.01 5.47
C ASN A 18 -0.02 -4.07 6.07
N SER A 19 0.12 -2.85 5.55
CA SER A 19 1.08 -1.85 6.11
C SER A 19 0.73 -1.44 7.54
N ARG A 20 -0.56 -1.21 7.84
CA ARG A 20 -1.04 -0.89 9.19
C ARG A 20 -0.93 -2.06 10.15
N GLY A 21 -1.26 -3.27 9.69
CA GLY A 21 -1.10 -4.50 10.44
C GLY A 21 0.36 -4.73 10.80
N LEU A 22 1.25 -4.63 9.82
CA LEU A 22 2.69 -4.77 10.00
C LEU A 22 3.25 -3.72 10.97
N SER A 23 2.86 -2.45 10.83
CA SER A 23 3.30 -1.39 11.75
C SER A 23 2.87 -1.66 13.20
N THR A 24 1.64 -2.16 13.39
CA THR A 24 1.12 -2.58 14.70
C THR A 24 1.91 -3.74 15.26
N GLU A 25 2.18 -4.78 14.47
CA GLU A 25 2.92 -5.96 14.93
C GLU A 25 4.41 -5.62 15.20
N ILE A 26 5.04 -4.77 14.38
CA ILE A 26 6.37 -4.21 14.65
C ILE A 26 6.38 -3.41 15.96
N SER A 27 5.28 -2.72 16.30
CA SER A 27 5.18 -1.99 17.57
C SER A 27 5.29 -2.92 18.78
N HIS A 28 4.85 -4.18 18.65
CA HIS A 28 4.90 -5.20 19.69
C HIS A 28 6.28 -5.85 19.84
N LEU A 29 7.12 -5.85 18.79
CA LEU A 29 8.50 -6.32 18.87
C LEU A 29 9.33 -5.51 19.89
N GLY A 30 10.07 -6.23 20.73
CA GLY A 30 10.87 -5.66 21.82
C GLY A 30 10.06 -5.15 23.03
N THR A 31 8.76 -5.45 23.10
CA THR A 31 7.90 -5.11 24.24
C THR A 31 7.51 -6.36 25.02
N ARG A 32 6.80 -6.20 26.15
CA ARG A 32 6.22 -7.32 26.92
C ARG A 32 5.23 -8.20 26.13
N ARG A 33 4.83 -7.78 24.93
CA ARG A 33 3.96 -8.53 24.01
C ARG A 33 4.72 -9.24 22.88
N ASP A 34 6.06 -9.17 22.89
CA ASP A 34 6.90 -9.91 21.96
C ASP A 34 6.72 -11.42 22.22
N THR A 35 6.15 -12.11 21.25
CA THR A 35 5.90 -13.55 21.29
C THR A 35 6.34 -14.17 19.97
N ALA A 36 6.65 -15.46 19.95
CA ALA A 36 6.99 -16.18 18.71
C ALA A 36 5.94 -15.98 17.61
N ARG A 37 4.64 -15.98 17.98
CA ARG A 37 3.53 -15.70 17.05
C ARG A 37 3.54 -14.29 16.46
N VAL A 38 3.92 -13.28 17.22
CA VAL A 38 4.04 -11.91 16.71
C VAL A 38 5.21 -11.80 15.74
N ARG A 39 6.33 -12.45 16.07
CA ARG A 39 7.52 -12.51 15.20
C ARG A 39 7.23 -13.21 13.88
N GLU A 40 6.59 -14.38 13.93
CA GLU A 40 6.12 -15.14 12.77
C GLU A 40 5.20 -14.29 11.88
N ARG A 41 4.20 -13.59 12.46
CA ARG A 41 3.34 -12.68 11.69
C ARG A 41 4.10 -11.53 11.05
N VAL A 42 5.06 -10.93 11.76
CA VAL A 42 5.89 -9.86 11.16
C VAL A 42 6.66 -10.41 9.97
N HIS A 43 7.27 -11.59 10.11
CA HIS A 43 7.96 -12.25 9.02
C HIS A 43 7.04 -12.51 7.82
N ASP A 44 5.89 -13.13 8.04
CA ASP A 44 4.92 -13.45 6.97
C ASP A 44 4.42 -12.18 6.27
N LEU A 45 4.09 -11.13 7.02
CA LEU A 45 3.65 -9.85 6.46
C LEU A 45 4.78 -9.14 5.71
N LEU A 46 6.03 -9.27 6.15
CA LEU A 46 7.19 -8.73 5.44
C LEU A 46 7.41 -9.45 4.11
N GLU A 47 7.28 -10.77 4.09
CA GLU A 47 7.45 -11.58 2.88
C GLU A 47 6.30 -11.36 1.88
N GLU A 48 5.05 -11.38 2.35
CA GLU A 48 3.86 -11.07 1.52
C GLU A 48 3.96 -9.67 0.92
N SER A 49 4.39 -8.68 1.71
CA SER A 49 4.59 -7.31 1.25
C SER A 49 5.72 -7.24 0.22
N ARG A 50 6.84 -7.95 0.43
CA ARG A 50 7.96 -8.01 -0.52
C ARG A 50 7.51 -8.53 -1.88
N GLU A 51 6.76 -9.64 -1.89
CA GLU A 51 6.25 -10.22 -3.12
C GLU A 51 5.25 -9.28 -3.82
N THR A 52 4.36 -8.64 -3.06
CA THR A 52 3.44 -7.62 -3.59
C THR A 52 4.20 -6.47 -4.25
N PHE A 53 5.26 -5.96 -3.62
CA PHE A 53 6.08 -4.89 -4.18
C PHE A 53 6.83 -5.36 -5.44
N ARG A 54 7.33 -6.60 -5.46
CA ARG A 54 7.97 -7.19 -6.65
C ARG A 54 7.02 -7.20 -7.84
N GLN A 55 5.81 -7.72 -7.64
CA GLN A 55 4.76 -7.73 -8.68
C GLN A 55 4.38 -6.32 -9.13
N LEU A 56 4.29 -5.36 -8.19
CA LEU A 56 4.03 -3.95 -8.52
C LEU A 56 5.15 -3.34 -9.35
N GLY A 57 6.41 -3.59 -9.03
CA GLY A 57 7.53 -3.10 -9.83
C GLY A 57 7.58 -3.70 -11.23
N GLU A 58 7.27 -4.99 -11.37
CA GLU A 58 7.10 -5.64 -12.69
C GLU A 58 5.94 -5.03 -13.48
N ALA A 59 4.80 -4.78 -12.83
CA ALA A 59 3.66 -4.11 -13.44
C ALA A 59 4.02 -2.69 -13.90
N VAL A 60 4.74 -1.91 -13.09
CA VAL A 60 5.22 -0.57 -13.46
C VAL A 60 6.18 -0.65 -14.66
N LYS A 61 7.09 -1.63 -14.68
CA LYS A 61 7.99 -1.85 -15.83
C LYS A 61 7.24 -2.25 -17.10
N LYS A 62 6.21 -3.09 -16.99
CA LYS A 62 5.35 -3.46 -18.11
C LYS A 62 4.53 -2.28 -18.62
N LEU A 63 4.08 -1.40 -17.73
CA LEU A 63 3.40 -0.16 -18.13
C LEU A 63 4.36 0.75 -18.90
N GLN A 64 5.65 0.79 -18.55
CA GLN A 64 6.68 1.54 -19.29
C GLN A 64 6.91 1.04 -20.71
N SER A 65 6.73 -0.25 -20.98
CA SER A 65 7.00 -0.83 -22.30
C SER A 65 5.85 -0.65 -23.30
N TRP A 66 4.79 0.08 -22.97
CA TRP A 66 3.70 0.35 -23.90
C TRP A 66 4.13 1.40 -24.92
N GLU A 67 4.15 1.03 -26.20
CA GLU A 67 4.36 1.96 -27.32
C GLU A 67 3.06 2.71 -27.64
N ASP A 68 3.17 3.93 -28.18
CA ASP A 68 2.05 4.80 -28.57
C ASP A 68 1.01 5.11 -27.47
N VAL A 69 1.48 5.43 -26.26
CA VAL A 69 0.62 5.79 -25.13
C VAL A 69 -0.07 7.15 -25.36
N THR A 70 -1.39 7.18 -25.19
CA THR A 70 -2.17 8.44 -25.18
C THR A 70 -1.78 9.31 -23.98
N PRO A 71 -1.99 10.65 -24.03
CA PRO A 71 -1.65 11.54 -22.91
C PRO A 71 -2.27 11.11 -21.56
N THR A 72 -3.50 10.62 -21.57
CA THR A 72 -4.21 10.11 -20.38
C THR A 72 -3.59 8.81 -19.84
N GLN A 73 -3.13 7.92 -20.72
CA GLN A 73 -2.42 6.70 -20.30
C GLN A 73 -1.03 7.02 -19.77
N LYS A 74 -0.32 7.98 -20.38
CA LYS A 74 0.98 8.48 -19.89
C LYS A 74 0.85 9.06 -18.48
N TYR A 75 -0.18 9.85 -18.20
CA TYR A 75 -0.49 10.33 -16.84
C TYR A 75 -0.70 9.16 -15.86
N THR A 76 -1.46 8.15 -16.26
CA THR A 76 -1.77 7.01 -15.40
C THR A 76 -0.52 6.20 -15.08
N GLN A 77 0.35 5.99 -16.06
CA GLN A 77 1.65 5.35 -15.92
C GLN A 77 2.56 6.14 -14.95
N GLN A 78 2.61 7.47 -15.09
CA GLN A 78 3.42 8.33 -14.23
C GLN A 78 2.91 8.35 -12.78
N LYS A 79 1.59 8.50 -12.60
CA LYS A 79 0.94 8.45 -11.30
C LYS A 79 1.19 7.12 -10.60
N ALA A 80 0.98 5.99 -11.29
CA ALA A 80 1.20 4.66 -10.74
C ALA A 80 2.66 4.47 -10.29
N SER A 81 3.63 4.93 -11.10
CA SER A 81 5.06 4.82 -10.77
C SER A 81 5.42 5.61 -9.50
N ARG A 82 4.90 6.84 -9.35
CA ARG A 82 5.12 7.67 -8.15
C ARG A 82 4.44 7.08 -6.89
N GLU A 83 3.23 6.56 -7.02
CA GLU A 83 2.52 5.92 -5.90
C GLU A 83 3.25 4.66 -5.42
N VAL A 84 3.76 3.83 -6.34
CA VAL A 84 4.57 2.66 -6.01
C VAL A 84 5.88 3.08 -5.34
N GLN A 85 6.58 4.09 -5.87
CA GLN A 85 7.81 4.62 -5.26
C GLN A 85 7.57 5.07 -3.81
N ALA A 86 6.52 5.88 -3.57
CA ALA A 86 6.20 6.38 -2.24
C ALA A 86 5.86 5.24 -1.27
N SER A 87 5.05 4.28 -1.70
CA SER A 87 4.67 3.13 -0.88
C SER A 87 5.86 2.22 -0.57
N LEU A 88 6.81 2.07 -1.50
CA LEU A 88 8.01 1.26 -1.31
C LEU A 88 9.00 1.93 -0.34
N GLN A 89 9.10 3.27 -0.37
CA GLN A 89 9.87 4.04 0.60
C GLN A 89 9.30 3.90 2.04
N GLU A 90 7.97 3.96 2.18
CA GLU A 90 7.31 3.74 3.47
C GLU A 90 7.61 2.33 4.01
N PHE A 91 7.47 1.31 3.16
CA PHE A 91 7.75 -0.08 3.52
C PHE A 91 9.21 -0.32 3.90
N GLN A 92 10.16 0.28 3.16
CA GLN A 92 11.59 0.22 3.51
C GLN A 92 11.85 0.81 4.91
N SER A 93 11.14 1.88 5.28
CA SER A 93 11.26 2.46 6.61
C SER A 93 10.73 1.53 7.71
N LEU A 94 9.66 0.78 7.44
CA LEU A 94 9.10 -0.21 8.35
C LEU A 94 10.04 -1.41 8.52
N GLN A 95 10.62 -1.93 7.43
CA GLN A 95 11.62 -3.00 7.50
C GLN A 95 12.83 -2.61 8.34
N ARG A 96 13.37 -1.40 8.15
CA ARG A 96 14.50 -0.93 8.97
C ARG A 96 14.16 -0.85 10.44
N LYS A 97 12.95 -0.37 10.79
CA LYS A 97 12.47 -0.34 12.18
C LYS A 97 12.30 -1.74 12.76
N ALA A 98 11.80 -2.70 11.97
CA ALA A 98 11.68 -4.09 12.39
C ALA A 98 13.06 -4.69 12.70
N LEU A 99 14.04 -4.47 11.81
CA LEU A 99 15.41 -4.92 11.97
C LEU A 99 16.08 -4.34 13.22
N GLU A 100 15.94 -3.03 13.44
CA GLU A 100 16.48 -2.34 14.61
C GLU A 100 15.91 -2.93 15.91
N LYS A 101 14.59 -3.13 15.98
CA LYS A 101 13.92 -3.71 17.14
C LYS A 101 14.30 -5.16 17.39
N GLN A 102 14.40 -5.99 16.36
CA GLN A 102 14.82 -7.38 16.51
C GLN A 102 16.28 -7.47 16.97
N ARG A 103 17.18 -6.67 16.39
CA ARG A 103 18.58 -6.59 16.84
C ARG A 103 18.69 -6.15 18.30
N ALA A 104 17.93 -5.15 18.72
CA ALA A 104 17.88 -4.70 20.11
C ALA A 104 17.33 -5.77 21.06
N SER A 105 16.33 -6.55 20.62
CA SER A 105 15.77 -7.67 21.38
C SER A 105 16.79 -8.81 21.54
N VAL A 106 17.51 -9.16 20.46
CA VAL A 106 18.56 -10.19 20.50
C VAL A 106 19.76 -9.75 21.34
N SER A 107 20.21 -8.50 21.22
CA SER A 107 21.33 -8.02 22.04
C SER A 107 20.98 -7.97 23.52
N ALA A 108 19.75 -7.60 23.87
CA ALA A 108 19.26 -7.65 25.25
C ALA A 108 19.16 -9.10 25.77
N ALA A 109 18.69 -10.04 24.95
CA ALA A 109 18.63 -11.45 25.32
C ALA A 109 20.03 -12.04 25.56
N LYS A 110 20.99 -11.76 24.66
CA LYS A 110 22.38 -12.18 24.81
C LYS A 110 23.05 -11.63 26.08
N ALA A 111 22.82 -10.35 26.40
CA ALA A 111 23.37 -9.75 27.61
C ALA A 111 22.87 -10.45 28.88
N VAL A 112 21.61 -10.90 28.91
CA VAL A 112 21.06 -11.65 30.05
C VAL A 112 21.70 -13.05 30.15
N THR A 113 21.82 -13.77 29.03
CA THR A 113 22.47 -15.09 28.98
C THR A 113 23.95 -15.00 29.36
N ASP A 114 24.65 -13.95 28.92
CA ASP A 114 26.06 -13.70 29.25
C ASP A 114 26.26 -13.28 30.71
N GLU A 115 25.33 -12.57 31.35
CA GLU A 115 25.41 -12.27 32.79
C GLU A 115 25.09 -13.50 33.67
N GLU A 116 24.14 -14.35 33.26
CA GLU A 116 23.89 -15.64 33.91
C GLU A 116 25.06 -16.63 33.73
N GLY A 117 25.79 -16.54 32.60
CA GLY A 117 27.05 -17.24 32.37
C GLY A 117 28.25 -16.62 33.08
N GLY A 118 28.30 -15.28 33.19
CA GLY A 118 29.40 -14.50 33.77
C GLY A 118 29.45 -14.53 35.29
N ILE A 119 28.30 -14.62 35.97
CA ILE A 119 28.23 -14.89 37.42
C ILE A 119 28.81 -16.27 37.76
N ARG A 120 28.94 -17.19 36.79
CA ARG A 120 29.54 -18.52 37.00
C ARG A 120 31.07 -18.53 36.84
N SER A 121 31.67 -17.52 36.20
CA SER A 121 33.13 -17.50 35.94
C SER A 121 33.93 -16.60 36.89
N ALA A 122 33.28 -15.86 37.80
CA ALA A 122 33.92 -14.96 38.76
C ALA A 122 34.00 -15.53 40.19
N GLY A 123 34.03 -16.85 40.32
CA GLY A 123 34.06 -17.57 41.60
C GLY A 123 35.19 -18.61 41.70
N GLU A 124 36.35 -18.32 41.12
CA GLU A 124 37.58 -19.12 41.28
C GLU A 124 38.71 -18.24 41.81
N ASP A 125 38.61 -17.82 43.08
CA ASP A 125 39.80 -17.66 43.92
C ASP A 125 39.39 -17.45 45.39
N GLY A 126 39.84 -18.36 46.27
CA GLY A 126 39.89 -18.09 47.71
C GLY A 126 39.09 -19.01 48.64
N GLN A 127 39.65 -20.20 48.90
CA GLN A 127 39.53 -20.99 50.15
C GLN A 127 38.13 -21.48 50.59
N TYR A 128 38.11 -22.37 51.58
CA TYR A 128 36.97 -23.06 52.22
C TYR A 128 36.47 -24.34 51.51
N LEU A 129 37.17 -25.44 51.84
CA LEU A 129 37.03 -26.80 51.32
C LEU A 129 35.99 -27.68 52.05
N GLU A 130 35.15 -27.18 52.96
CA GLU A 130 34.45 -28.11 53.90
C GLU A 130 32.91 -28.06 53.97
N GLN A 131 32.22 -27.40 53.05
CA GLN A 131 30.74 -27.41 53.03
C GLN A 131 30.16 -27.83 51.68
N GLN A 132 30.79 -28.79 51.01
CA GLN A 132 30.48 -29.16 49.62
C GLN A 132 29.39 -30.25 49.48
N GLN A 133 28.89 -30.85 50.56
CA GLN A 133 28.02 -32.04 50.42
C GLN A 133 26.52 -31.80 50.58
N GLN A 134 26.08 -30.56 50.86
CA GLN A 134 24.65 -30.27 51.04
C GLN A 134 24.11 -29.12 50.18
N GLN A 135 24.96 -28.55 49.32
CA GLN A 135 24.59 -27.46 48.41
C GLN A 135 24.88 -27.80 46.94
N GLU A 136 24.93 -29.08 46.59
CA GLU A 136 25.03 -29.53 45.19
C GLU A 136 23.65 -29.71 44.53
N VAL A 137 22.57 -29.77 45.31
CA VAL A 137 21.22 -30.05 44.79
C VAL A 137 20.47 -28.77 44.38
N LEU A 138 20.98 -27.58 44.72
CA LEU A 138 20.25 -26.31 44.55
C LEU A 138 20.91 -25.31 43.57
N ARG A 139 21.86 -25.76 42.73
CA ARG A 139 22.63 -24.87 41.81
C ARG A 139 22.50 -25.20 40.33
N LEU A 140 21.61 -26.13 39.96
CA LEU A 140 21.21 -26.37 38.59
C LEU A 140 20.01 -25.46 38.28
N ALA A 141 20.24 -24.25 37.76
CA ALA A 141 19.31 -23.80 36.73
C ALA A 141 19.36 -24.89 35.63
N PRO A 142 18.22 -25.42 35.15
CA PRO A 142 18.25 -26.54 34.24
C PRO A 142 19.12 -26.17 33.04
N GLN A 143 20.10 -27.00 32.71
CA GLN A 143 20.92 -26.83 31.50
C GLN A 143 20.01 -26.67 30.27
N ASP A 144 18.86 -27.36 30.30
CA ASP A 144 17.75 -27.23 29.36
C ASP A 144 17.24 -25.78 29.15
N GLU A 145 17.27 -24.91 30.16
CA GLU A 145 16.76 -23.54 30.06
C GLU A 145 17.75 -22.60 29.36
N VAL A 146 19.06 -22.81 29.55
CA VAL A 146 20.11 -22.10 28.82
C VAL A 146 20.12 -22.54 27.36
N ASP A 147 20.07 -23.85 27.11
CA ASP A 147 20.01 -24.42 25.76
C ASP A 147 18.75 -23.93 24.99
N PHE A 148 17.62 -23.80 25.69
CA PHE A 148 16.40 -23.25 25.12
C PHE A 148 16.51 -21.76 24.76
N GLN A 149 17.13 -20.94 25.63
CA GLN A 149 17.37 -19.52 25.33
C GLN A 149 18.33 -19.34 24.15
N GLU A 150 19.39 -20.14 24.08
CA GLU A 150 20.36 -20.08 22.99
C GLU A 150 19.73 -20.48 21.65
N ALA A 151 18.91 -21.54 21.63
CA ALA A 151 18.12 -21.92 20.45
C ALA A 151 17.18 -20.79 19.98
N LEU A 152 16.54 -20.08 20.91
CA LEU A 152 15.64 -18.97 20.61
C LEU A 152 16.40 -17.73 20.10
N ILE A 153 17.62 -17.50 20.57
CA ILE A 153 18.52 -16.46 20.03
C ILE A 153 18.93 -16.80 18.59
N ILE A 154 19.29 -18.06 18.31
CA ILE A 154 19.66 -18.52 16.97
C ILE A 154 18.51 -18.34 15.98
N GLU A 155 17.29 -18.74 16.35
CA GLU A 155 16.07 -18.52 15.54
C GLU A 155 15.90 -17.04 15.18
N ARG A 156 16.06 -16.14 16.17
CA ARG A 156 15.96 -14.69 15.93
C ARG A 156 17.05 -14.15 15.03
N GLU A 157 18.28 -14.66 15.12
CA GLU A 157 19.35 -14.25 14.22
C GLU A 157 19.09 -14.66 12.77
N GLU A 158 18.47 -15.82 12.56
CA GLU A 158 18.03 -16.25 11.25
C GLU A 158 16.93 -15.33 10.69
N GLU A 159 15.91 -14.99 11.50
CA GLU A 159 14.88 -14.01 11.13
C GLU A 159 15.50 -12.66 10.72
N ILE A 160 16.47 -12.16 11.49
CA ILE A 160 17.20 -10.92 11.20
C ILE A 160 17.91 -10.99 9.85
N ARG A 161 18.61 -12.10 9.56
CA ARG A 161 19.30 -12.30 8.27
C ARG A 161 18.33 -12.31 7.10
N ASN A 162 17.16 -12.92 7.26
CA ASN A 162 16.12 -12.93 6.22
C ASN A 162 15.60 -11.51 5.95
N ILE A 163 15.36 -10.72 6.99
CA ILE A 163 14.94 -9.32 6.84
C ILE A 163 16.04 -8.49 6.17
N GLU A 164 17.31 -8.69 6.51
CA GLU A 164 18.45 -8.01 5.88
C GLU A 164 18.56 -8.30 4.38
N GLN A 165 18.37 -9.57 3.99
CA GLN A 165 18.30 -9.95 2.58
C GLN A 165 17.12 -9.26 1.89
N GLY A 166 15.94 -9.26 2.51
CA GLY A 166 14.75 -8.58 2.00
C GLY A 166 14.96 -7.07 1.79
N VAL A 167 15.68 -6.40 2.68
CA VAL A 167 16.04 -4.98 2.55
C VAL A 167 16.90 -4.74 1.31
N ASN A 168 17.84 -5.64 1.01
CA ASN A 168 18.70 -5.52 -0.16
C ASN A 168 17.91 -5.71 -1.47
N ASP A 169 17.07 -6.75 -1.53
CA ASP A 169 16.22 -7.02 -2.68
C ASP A 169 15.29 -5.84 -3.01
N LEU A 170 14.69 -5.24 -1.98
CA LEU A 170 13.85 -4.05 -2.16
C LEU A 170 14.65 -2.81 -2.53
N ASN A 171 15.91 -2.69 -2.14
CA ASN A 171 16.73 -1.57 -2.54
C ASN A 171 17.02 -1.59 -4.05
N VAL A 172 17.21 -2.78 -4.62
CA VAL A 172 17.30 -2.98 -6.07
C VAL A 172 16.00 -2.55 -6.74
N LEU A 173 14.86 -3.01 -6.23
CA LEU A 173 13.53 -2.64 -6.74
C LEU A 173 13.27 -1.12 -6.64
N PHE A 174 13.61 -0.52 -5.50
CA PHE A 174 13.51 0.92 -5.27
C PHE A 174 14.29 1.71 -6.30
N SER A 175 15.53 1.32 -6.55
CA SER A 175 16.40 1.99 -7.51
C SER A 175 15.82 1.91 -8.93
N GLN A 176 15.28 0.76 -9.31
CA GLN A 176 14.62 0.58 -10.62
C GLN A 176 13.37 1.47 -10.75
N VAL A 177 12.50 1.51 -9.75
CA VAL A 177 11.28 2.33 -9.78
C VAL A 177 11.63 3.82 -9.71
N ALA A 178 12.61 4.20 -8.90
CA ALA A 178 13.09 5.59 -8.80
C ALA A 178 13.67 6.07 -10.14
N GLN A 179 14.42 5.22 -10.84
CA GLN A 179 14.90 5.51 -12.19
C GLN A 179 13.72 5.77 -13.13
N ILE A 180 12.72 4.88 -13.15
CA ILE A 180 11.50 5.02 -13.98
C ILE A 180 10.79 6.35 -13.68
N VAL A 181 10.64 6.74 -12.41
CA VAL A 181 10.00 8.01 -12.05
C VAL A 181 10.85 9.21 -12.46
N SER A 182 12.18 9.13 -12.35
CA SER A 182 13.07 10.22 -12.75
C SER A 182 13.06 10.48 -14.26
N GLU A 183 12.96 9.42 -15.07
CA GLU A 183 12.88 9.49 -16.53
C GLU A 183 11.56 10.10 -17.04
N GLN A 184 10.51 10.08 -16.22
CA GLN A 184 9.18 10.58 -16.56
C GLN A 184 9.02 12.11 -16.54
N GLY A 185 9.94 12.87 -15.90
CA GLY A 185 9.96 14.34 -15.92
C GLY A 185 8.76 15.07 -15.26
N GLU A 186 8.63 16.37 -15.55
CA GLU A 186 7.65 17.32 -14.97
C GLU A 186 6.32 17.42 -15.76
N GLN A 187 5.98 16.41 -16.58
CA GLN A 187 4.83 16.51 -17.50
C GLN A 187 3.45 16.23 -16.85
N LEU A 188 3.39 16.06 -15.53
CA LEU A 188 2.17 15.71 -14.79
C LEU A 188 1.22 16.90 -14.60
N ASP A 189 1.73 18.11 -14.36
CA ASP A 189 0.89 19.26 -13.99
C ASP A 189 -0.07 19.67 -15.11
N THR A 190 0.35 19.58 -16.38
CA THR A 190 -0.48 20.04 -17.51
C THR A 190 -1.62 19.06 -17.88
N ILE A 191 -1.59 17.82 -17.39
CA ILE A 191 -2.60 16.79 -17.71
C ILE A 191 -3.67 16.68 -16.63
N VAL A 192 -3.34 16.92 -15.36
CA VAL A 192 -4.34 17.01 -14.27
C VAL A 192 -5.39 18.06 -14.61
N ASP A 193 -4.94 19.25 -15.01
CA ASP A 193 -5.81 20.34 -15.44
C ASP A 193 -6.69 19.92 -16.63
N ASN A 194 -6.13 19.24 -17.64
CA ASN A 194 -6.89 18.82 -18.81
C ASN A 194 -7.90 17.68 -18.53
N VAL A 195 -7.59 16.73 -17.65
CA VAL A 195 -8.52 15.65 -17.28
C VAL A 195 -9.63 16.17 -16.38
N GLU A 196 -9.31 17.07 -15.45
CA GLU A 196 -10.31 17.77 -14.64
C GLU A 196 -11.22 18.62 -15.53
N ASN A 197 -10.66 19.38 -16.48
CA ASN A 197 -11.43 20.15 -17.46
C ASN A 197 -12.32 19.25 -18.32
N VAL A 198 -11.81 18.17 -18.94
CA VAL A 198 -12.62 17.27 -19.78
C VAL A 198 -13.76 16.59 -19.00
N ARG A 199 -13.53 16.22 -17.73
CA ARG A 199 -14.58 15.65 -16.87
C ARG A 199 -15.66 16.69 -16.55
N THR A 200 -15.26 17.94 -16.38
CA THR A 200 -16.17 19.07 -16.08
C THR A 200 -16.96 19.46 -17.34
N ASP A 201 -16.30 19.53 -18.49
CA ASP A 201 -16.87 19.83 -19.80
C ASP A 201 -17.89 18.77 -20.24
N THR A 202 -17.61 17.49 -20.02
CA THR A 202 -18.54 16.40 -20.37
C THR A 202 -19.82 16.46 -19.51
N ARG A 203 -19.71 16.85 -18.23
CA ARG A 203 -20.87 17.09 -17.38
C ARG A 203 -21.66 18.33 -17.80
N GLY A 204 -20.98 19.40 -18.22
CA GLY A 204 -21.61 20.57 -18.82
C GLY A 204 -22.36 20.24 -20.11
N ALA A 205 -21.77 19.43 -20.98
CA ALA A 205 -22.38 19.00 -22.24
C ALA A 205 -23.66 18.17 -22.04
N ASP A 206 -23.70 17.24 -21.07
CA ASP A 206 -24.93 16.50 -20.73
C ASP A 206 -26.06 17.43 -20.25
N TYR A 207 -25.71 18.44 -19.45
CA TYR A 207 -26.66 19.44 -18.98
C TYR A 207 -27.23 20.29 -20.13
N GLU A 208 -26.37 20.78 -21.02
CA GLU A 208 -26.77 21.56 -22.19
C GLU A 208 -27.63 20.73 -23.16
N LEU A 209 -27.27 19.47 -23.42
CA LEU A 209 -28.07 18.57 -24.27
C LEU A 209 -29.45 18.30 -23.67
N ARG A 210 -29.55 18.09 -22.35
CA ARG A 210 -30.83 17.92 -21.66
C ARG A 210 -31.68 19.19 -21.69
N SER A 211 -31.07 20.36 -21.53
CA SER A 211 -31.77 21.64 -21.64
C SER A 211 -32.23 21.90 -23.07
N ALA A 212 -31.38 21.70 -24.06
CA ALA A 212 -31.73 21.83 -25.49
C ALA A 212 -32.88 20.89 -25.89
N ALA A 213 -32.88 19.64 -25.44
CA ALA A 213 -33.96 18.69 -25.69
C ALA A 213 -35.30 19.16 -25.07
N ARG A 214 -35.27 19.74 -23.86
CA ARG A 214 -36.45 20.35 -23.23
C ARG A 214 -36.96 21.56 -24.00
N TYR A 215 -36.06 22.45 -24.44
CA TYR A 215 -36.43 23.61 -25.25
C TYR A 215 -37.05 23.20 -26.59
N GLN A 216 -36.48 22.23 -27.31
CA GLN A 216 -37.04 21.73 -28.56
C GLN A 216 -38.43 21.11 -28.39
N LYS A 217 -38.66 20.33 -27.33
CA LYS A 217 -39.98 19.73 -27.04
C LYS A 217 -41.05 20.80 -26.83
N ASN A 218 -40.72 21.86 -26.09
CA ASN A 218 -41.63 22.97 -25.83
C ASN A 218 -41.81 23.88 -27.06
N ALA A 219 -40.79 24.02 -27.91
CA ALA A 219 -40.90 24.76 -29.16
C ALA A 219 -41.80 24.02 -30.17
N ARG A 220 -41.70 22.70 -30.26
CA ARG A 220 -42.55 21.87 -31.13
C ARG A 220 -44.04 21.95 -30.77
N SER A 221 -44.38 21.94 -29.48
CA SER A 221 -45.78 22.09 -29.07
C SER A 221 -46.34 23.48 -29.39
N LYS A 222 -45.55 24.53 -29.21
CA LYS A 222 -45.92 25.91 -29.59
C LYS A 222 -46.04 26.08 -31.11
N ALA A 223 -45.12 25.51 -31.89
CA ALA A 223 -45.16 25.54 -33.35
C ALA A 223 -46.40 24.82 -33.91
N CYS A 224 -46.79 23.68 -33.32
CA CYS A 224 -48.02 22.97 -33.69
C CYS A 224 -49.28 23.82 -33.44
N CYS A 225 -49.35 24.49 -32.29
CA CYS A 225 -50.44 25.40 -31.96
C CYS A 225 -50.52 26.58 -32.96
N LEU A 226 -49.39 27.19 -33.30
CA LEU A 226 -49.31 28.28 -34.29
C LEU A 226 -49.79 27.81 -35.67
N LEU A 227 -49.35 26.64 -36.13
CA LEU A 227 -49.78 26.06 -37.40
C LEU A 227 -51.29 25.79 -37.45
N LEU A 228 -51.89 25.30 -36.35
CA LEU A 228 -53.34 25.11 -36.26
C LEU A 228 -54.09 26.45 -36.35
N ILE A 229 -53.62 27.48 -35.66
CA ILE A 229 -54.24 28.83 -35.72
C ILE A 229 -54.17 29.37 -37.16
N LEU A 230 -53.01 29.27 -37.82
CA LEU A 230 -52.83 29.72 -39.20
C LEU A 230 -53.76 28.95 -40.16
N SER A 231 -53.87 27.64 -39.99
CA SER A 231 -54.81 26.80 -40.74
C SER A 231 -56.25 27.28 -40.60
N VAL A 232 -56.71 27.61 -39.40
CA VAL A 232 -58.09 28.07 -39.16
C VAL A 232 -58.33 29.45 -39.78
N ILE A 233 -57.37 30.36 -39.70
CA ILE A 233 -57.48 31.68 -40.34
C ILE A 233 -57.59 31.51 -41.87
N LEU A 234 -56.77 30.64 -42.45
CA LEU A 234 -56.78 30.38 -43.89
C LEU A 234 -58.13 29.83 -44.35
N THR A 235 -58.73 28.88 -43.62
CA THR A 235 -60.03 28.32 -43.99
C THR A 235 -61.15 29.36 -43.92
N ILE A 236 -61.15 30.24 -42.90
CA ILE A 236 -62.13 31.33 -42.79
C ILE A 236 -62.01 32.30 -43.98
N VAL A 237 -60.78 32.70 -44.33
CA VAL A 237 -60.54 33.60 -45.47
C VAL A 237 -61.03 32.97 -46.78
N LEU A 238 -60.74 31.69 -47.02
CA LEU A 238 -61.21 30.99 -48.22
C LEU A 238 -62.74 30.89 -48.25
N LEU A 239 -63.39 30.56 -47.14
CA LEU A 239 -64.85 30.51 -47.08
C LEU A 239 -65.49 31.88 -47.35
N ALA A 240 -64.90 32.97 -46.83
CA ALA A 240 -65.39 34.32 -47.07
C ALA A 240 -65.28 34.74 -48.55
N ILE A 241 -64.25 34.27 -49.27
CA ILE A 241 -64.06 34.56 -50.70
C ILE A 241 -64.98 33.71 -51.59
N PHE A 242 -65.24 32.46 -51.22
CA PHE A 242 -66.00 31.52 -52.06
C PHE A 242 -67.51 31.50 -51.79
N LEU A 243 -67.97 31.81 -50.57
CA LEU A 243 -69.39 31.83 -50.20
C LEU A 243 -69.95 33.25 -49.98
N GLY A 244 -69.09 34.25 -49.85
CA GLY A 244 -69.47 35.68 -49.82
C GLY A 244 -69.44 36.28 -51.22
#